data_AF-A0A354XH43-F1
#
_entry.id   AF-A0A354XH43-F1
#
_cell.length_a   1.000
_cell.length_b   1.000
_cell.length_c   1.000
_cell.angle_alpha   90.00
_cell.angle_beta   90.00
_cell.angle_gamma   90.00
#
_symmetry.space_group_name_H-M   'P 1'
#
loop_
_entity.id
_entity.type
_entity.pdbx_description
1 polymer ?
#
loop_
_entity_poly.entity_id
_entity_poly.type
_entity_poly.pdbx_seq_one_letter_code
_entity_poly.pdbx_strand_id
1 'polypeptide(L)' 'VAEGDGILLIEDAVQALLHADWQGWDAAADVSVCVLKEDAASRGLSGAALNSQAILVDMEGFVELTEQHTKILSWY' A
#
# COMPACT_ATOMS: atom_id res chain seq x y z
N VAL A 1 5.87 -3.18 12.76
CA VAL A 1 4.91 -3.99 12.01
C VAL A 1 4.64 -5.25 12.81
N ALA A 2 3.41 -5.41 13.24
CA ALA A 2 2.87 -6.54 13.97
C ALA A 2 1.53 -6.95 13.34
N GLU A 3 0.95 -8.05 13.83
CA GLU A 3 -0.37 -8.54 13.41
C GLU A 3 -1.44 -7.44 13.58
N GLY A 4 -2.27 -7.23 12.55
CA GLY A 4 -3.31 -6.20 12.52
C GLY A 4 -2.83 -4.80 12.12
N ASP A 5 -1.54 -4.59 11.86
CA ASP A 5 -1.05 -3.33 11.28
C ASP A 5 -1.38 -3.25 9.78
N GLY A 6 -1.71 -2.03 9.31
CA GLY A 6 -1.76 -1.69 7.89
C GLY A 6 -0.51 -0.95 7.42
N ILE A 7 -0.07 -1.23 6.19
CA ILE A 7 0.98 -0.46 5.49
C ILE A 7 0.35 0.19 4.27
N LEU A 8 0.45 1.51 4.16
CA LEU A 8 0.04 2.25 2.97
C LEU A 8 1.26 2.82 2.26
N LEU A 9 1.47 2.43 1.01
CA LEU A 9 2.48 2.99 0.12
C LEU A 9 1.89 4.18 -0.63
N ILE A 10 2.50 5.35 -0.45
CA ILE A 10 2.17 6.61 -1.13
C ILE A 10 3.42 7.19 -1.79
N GLU A 11 3.22 8.21 -2.62
CA GLU A 11 4.27 8.93 -3.33
C GLU A 11 5.24 7.97 -4.02
N ASP A 12 6.55 8.08 -3.78
CA ASP A 12 7.54 7.24 -4.47
C ASP A 12 7.56 5.80 -3.97
N ALA A 13 6.97 5.50 -2.81
CA ALA A 13 6.89 4.12 -2.29
C ALA A 13 6.04 3.22 -3.19
N VAL A 14 5.13 3.77 -3.99
CA VAL A 14 4.31 3.00 -4.96
C VAL A 14 5.16 2.34 -6.06
N GLN A 15 6.43 2.73 -6.24
CA GLN A 15 7.35 2.04 -7.14
C GLN A 15 7.64 0.60 -6.72
N ALA A 16 7.33 0.21 -5.47
CA ALA A 16 7.36 -1.19 -5.04
C ALA A 16 6.55 -2.10 -5.98
N LEU A 17 5.52 -1.57 -6.67
CA LEU A 17 4.73 -2.31 -7.67
C LEU A 17 5.55 -2.86 -8.84
N LEU A 18 6.73 -2.28 -9.12
CA LEU A 18 7.67 -2.80 -10.12
C LEU A 18 8.36 -4.09 -9.68
N HIS A 19 8.24 -4.45 -8.39
CA HIS A 19 8.82 -5.61 -7.76
C HIS A 19 7.71 -6.55 -7.28
N ALA A 20 7.00 -7.19 -8.20
CA ALA A 20 5.89 -8.10 -7.87
C ALA A 20 6.32 -9.27 -6.96
N ASP A 21 7.60 -9.71 -7.06
CA ASP A 21 8.16 -10.79 -6.25
C ASP A 21 8.74 -10.29 -4.90
N TRP A 22 8.52 -9.04 -4.52
CA TRP A 22 8.96 -8.53 -3.24
C TRP A 22 8.19 -9.23 -2.10
N GLN A 23 8.93 -9.90 -1.21
CA GLN A 23 8.36 -10.65 -0.08
C GLN A 23 7.51 -9.80 0.87
N GLY A 24 7.62 -8.47 0.82
CA GLY A 24 6.78 -7.58 1.61
C GLY A 24 5.31 -7.59 1.20
N TRP A 25 4.97 -8.03 -0.02
CA TRP A 25 3.58 -8.23 -0.43
C TRP A 25 2.91 -9.38 0.34
N ASP A 26 3.69 -10.41 0.68
CA ASP A 26 3.29 -11.53 1.53
C ASP A 26 3.69 -11.27 3.00
N ALA A 27 3.52 -10.02 3.47
CA ALA A 27 3.75 -9.68 4.89
C ALA A 27 3.02 -10.68 5.81
N ALA A 28 3.46 -10.78 7.06
CA ALA A 28 2.90 -11.72 8.04
C ALA A 28 1.37 -11.77 7.95
N ALA A 29 0.79 -12.98 8.09
CA ALA A 29 -0.65 -13.15 8.09
C ALA A 29 -1.29 -12.07 8.99
N ASP A 30 -2.25 -11.32 8.46
CA ASP A 30 -2.88 -10.13 9.06
C ASP A 30 -2.18 -8.76 8.91
N VAL A 31 -1.16 -8.61 8.06
CA VAL A 31 -0.66 -7.29 7.64
C VAL A 31 -1.12 -6.98 6.22
N SER A 32 -1.93 -5.93 6.06
CA SER A 32 -2.41 -5.49 4.74
C SER A 32 -1.46 -4.47 4.14
N VAL A 33 -0.91 -4.75 2.96
CA VAL A 33 -0.12 -3.79 2.19
C VAL A 33 -0.98 -3.16 1.09
N CYS A 34 -1.28 -1.89 1.30
CA CYS A 34 -2.10 -1.06 0.43
C CYS A 34 -1.22 -0.11 -0.41
N VAL A 35 -1.71 0.29 -1.57
CA VAL A 35 -1.08 1.26 -2.46
C VAL A 35 -2.09 2.32 -2.86
N LEU A 36 -1.72 3.60 -2.76
CA LEU A 36 -2.58 4.69 -3.20
C LEU A 36 -2.66 4.72 -4.74
N LYS A 37 -3.89 4.58 -5.25
CA LYS A 37 -4.19 4.44 -6.67
C LYS A 37 -3.78 5.67 -7.46
N GLU A 38 -3.99 6.86 -6.93
CA GLU A 38 -3.68 8.13 -7.56
C GLU A 38 -2.18 8.28 -7.78
N ASP A 39 -1.36 7.88 -6.81
CA ASP A 39 0.10 7.91 -6.91
C ASP A 39 0.65 6.84 -7.85
N ALA A 40 0.07 5.64 -7.85
CA ALA A 40 0.41 4.62 -8.82
C ALA A 40 0.05 5.09 -10.24
N ALA A 41 -1.11 5.71 -10.43
CA ALA A 41 -1.54 6.24 -11.72
C ALA A 41 -0.68 7.40 -12.21
N SER A 42 -0.31 8.35 -11.34
CA SER A 42 0.53 9.49 -11.70
C SER A 42 1.93 9.07 -12.17
N ARG A 43 2.40 7.90 -11.70
CA ARG A 43 3.68 7.27 -12.10
C ARG A 43 3.55 6.25 -13.22
N GLY A 44 2.35 6.06 -13.79
CA GLY A 44 2.12 5.12 -14.89
C GLY A 44 2.14 3.64 -14.48
N LEU A 45 1.96 3.34 -13.19
CA LEU A 45 2.06 2.00 -12.61
C LEU A 45 0.71 1.27 -12.48
N SER A 46 -0.39 1.84 -13.01
CA SER A 46 -1.71 1.21 -12.94
C SER A 46 -1.74 -0.20 -13.54
N GLY A 47 -0.94 -0.46 -14.58
CA GLY A 47 -0.80 -1.80 -15.16
C GLY A 47 0.03 -2.76 -14.29
N ALA A 48 1.06 -2.26 -13.61
CA ALA A 48 1.89 -3.06 -12.70
C ALA A 48 1.12 -3.50 -11.45
N ALA A 49 0.21 -2.64 -10.96
CA ALA A 49 -0.69 -2.97 -9.85
C ALA A 49 -1.61 -4.17 -10.12
N LEU A 50 -1.94 -4.47 -11.38
CA LEU A 50 -2.75 -5.63 -11.74
C LEU A 50 -1.98 -6.95 -11.59
N ASN A 51 -0.65 -6.90 -11.54
CA ASN A 51 0.24 -8.06 -11.46
C ASN A 51 0.81 -8.26 -10.05
N SER A 52 0.47 -7.41 -9.08
CA SER A 52 0.89 -7.55 -7.68
C SER A 52 -0.28 -7.99 -6.80
N GLN A 53 0.03 -8.46 -5.60
CA GLN A 53 -0.98 -8.74 -4.56
C GLN A 53 -1.42 -7.47 -3.80
N ALA A 54 -1.07 -6.28 -4.31
CA ALA A 54 -1.31 -5.03 -3.61
C ALA A 54 -2.81 -4.70 -3.53
N ILE A 55 -3.25 -4.21 -2.38
CA ILE A 55 -4.59 -3.67 -2.21
C ILE A 55 -4.58 -2.22 -2.70
N LEU A 56 -5.27 -1.94 -3.80
CA LEU A 56 -5.40 -0.55 -4.28
C LEU A 56 -6.46 0.18 -3.46
N VAL A 57 -6.07 1.32 -2.89
CA VAL A 57 -6.97 2.24 -2.19
C VAL A 57 -6.95 3.59 -2.88
N ASP A 58 -8.07 4.31 -2.86
CA ASP A 58 -8.13 5.71 -3.29
C ASP A 58 -8.01 6.65 -2.08
N MET A 59 -8.14 7.95 -2.30
CA MET A 59 -8.09 8.94 -1.22
C MET A 59 -9.14 8.73 -0.12
N GLU A 60 -10.34 8.23 -0.46
CA GLU A 60 -11.37 7.93 0.53
C GLU A 60 -10.95 6.74 1.39
N GLY A 61 -10.47 5.66 0.76
CA GLY A 61 -9.91 4.51 1.45
C GLY A 61 -8.70 4.85 2.32
N PHE A 62 -7.85 5.80 1.92
CA PHE A 62 -6.78 6.31 2.79
C PHE A 62 -7.36 6.96 4.05
N VAL A 63 -8.35 7.85 3.93
CA VAL A 63 -8.99 8.47 5.10
C VAL A 63 -9.59 7.40 6.01
N GLU A 64 -10.33 6.44 5.47
CA GLU A 64 -10.90 5.33 6.26
C GLU A 64 -9.82 4.54 7.01
N LEU A 65 -8.69 4.23 6.36
CA LEU A 65 -7.56 3.54 7.01
C LEU A 65 -7.02 4.33 8.20
N THR A 66 -6.96 5.66 8.11
CA THR A 66 -6.50 6.51 9.22
C THR A 66 -7.50 6.58 10.37
N GLU A 67 -8.79 6.38 10.12
CA GLU A 67 -9.82 6.28 11.15
C GLU A 67 -9.81 4.93 11.86
N GLN A 68 -9.45 3.85 11.14
CA GLN A 68 -9.40 2.49 11.67
C GLN A 68 -8.19 2.24 12.59
N HIS A 69 -7.11 2.99 12.43
CA HIS A 69 -5.87 2.82 13.19
C HIS A 69 -5.66 3.95 14.20
N THR A 70 -5.49 3.59 15.48
CA THR A 70 -5.32 4.58 16.57
C THR A 70 -3.97 5.32 16.54
N LYS A 71 -3.01 4.84 15.77
CA LYS A 71 -1.66 5.42 15.62
C LYS A 71 -1.23 5.34 14.18
N ILE A 72 -0.52 6.37 13.73
CA ILE A 72 0.06 6.44 12.40
C ILE A 72 1.56 6.66 12.54
N LEU A 73 2.34 5.85 11.81
CA LEU A 73 3.78 6.00 11.69
C LEU A 73 4.12 6.27 10.22
N SER A 74 4.67 7.45 9.96
CA SER A 74 5.14 7.84 8.63
C SER A 74 6.65 7.66 8.51
N TRP A 75 7.09 7.08 7.40
CA TRP A 75 8.49 6.90 7.04
C TRP A 75 8.84 7.87 5.90
N TYR A 76 9.94 8.62 6.05
CA TYR A 76 10.45 9.58 5.07
C TYR A 76 11.74 9.08 4.43
#